data_AF-A0AAP6CZ06-F1
#
_entry.id   AF-A0AAP6CZ06-F1
#
_cell.length_a   1.000
_cell.length_b   1.000
_cell.length_c   1.000
_cell.angle_alpha   90.00
_cell.angle_beta   90.00
_cell.angle_gamma   90.00
#
_symmetry.space_group_name_H-M   'P 1'
#
loop_
_entity.id
_entity.type
_entity.pdbx_description
1 polymer ?
#
loop_
_entity_poly.entity_id
_entity_poly.type
_entity_poly.pdbx_seq_one_letter_code
_entity_poly.pdbx_strand_id
1 'polypeptide(L)'
;MILSTIEYQHPTLSGGVLRYVKDGIDLHAGIESGEMVLFTAGQFAFQLPDKATKGQEALTVAAPNTDLTLAKSIETAKRHEPVIPVVSIYREYDTDDLSQPRNKRIRLTMTSAKITTMTVTLTNTWKDLTNRRFMRRLYTTKTHPGLKYL
;
A
#
# COMPACT_ATOMS: atom_id res chain seq x y z
N MET A 1 9.16 -18.64 -13.51
CA MET A 1 7.82 -18.00 -13.62
C MET A 1 7.82 -16.81 -12.67
N ILE A 2 7.12 -15.71 -12.96
CA ILE A 2 7.18 -14.51 -12.11
C ILE A 2 6.04 -14.54 -11.10
N LEU A 3 6.38 -14.45 -9.82
CA LEU A 3 5.43 -14.29 -8.72
C LEU A 3 5.41 -12.83 -8.29
N SER A 4 4.26 -12.19 -8.45
CA SER A 4 4.05 -10.80 -8.03
C SER A 4 3.50 -10.75 -6.61
N THR A 5 4.11 -9.96 -5.74
CA THR A 5 3.63 -9.72 -4.38
C THR A 5 3.40 -8.25 -4.10
N ILE A 6 2.51 -7.99 -3.14
CA ILE A 6 2.25 -6.64 -2.65
C ILE A 6 2.22 -6.62 -1.12
N GLU A 7 2.79 -5.56 -0.58
CA GLU A 7 2.84 -5.28 0.85
C GLU A 7 2.25 -3.90 1.11
N TYR A 8 1.29 -3.83 2.03
CA TYR A 8 0.72 -2.58 2.52
C TYR A 8 1.27 -2.29 3.91
N GLN A 9 1.85 -1.12 4.10
CA GLN A 9 2.40 -0.66 5.38
C GLN A 9 1.59 0.52 5.89
N HIS A 10 1.06 0.40 7.10
CA HIS A 10 0.43 1.49 7.83
C HIS A 10 0.29 1.13 9.33
N PRO A 11 0.55 2.06 10.27
CA PRO A 11 0.60 1.74 11.71
C PRO A 11 -0.71 1.19 12.29
N THR A 12 -1.86 1.45 11.67
CA THR A 12 -3.16 0.94 12.13
C THR A 12 -3.53 -0.44 11.58
N LEU A 13 -2.72 -1.02 10.70
CA LEU A 13 -2.95 -2.38 10.22
C LEU A 13 -2.64 -3.38 11.35
N SER A 14 -3.31 -4.53 11.35
CA SER A 14 -3.00 -5.62 12.27
C SER A 14 -1.56 -6.08 12.06
N GLY A 15 -0.66 -5.79 13.02
CA GLY A 15 0.78 -6.04 12.88
C GLY A 15 1.54 -5.00 12.05
N GLY A 16 0.91 -3.88 11.69
CA GLY A 16 1.52 -2.75 10.95
C GLY A 16 1.73 -3.00 9.45
N VAL A 17 1.57 -4.25 8.99
CA VAL A 17 1.85 -4.67 7.61
C VAL A 17 0.86 -5.74 7.17
N LEU A 18 0.34 -5.62 5.94
CA LEU A 18 -0.43 -6.67 5.27
C LEU A 18 0.31 -7.11 4.01
N ARG A 19 0.38 -8.42 3.74
CA ARG A 19 1.21 -9.00 2.69
C ARG A 19 0.44 -10.04 1.89
N TYR A 20 0.45 -9.88 0.58
CA TYR A 20 -0.28 -10.77 -0.32
C TYR A 20 0.57 -11.21 -1.52
N VAL A 21 0.36 -12.44 -2.00
CA VAL A 21 0.96 -13.00 -3.23
C VAL A 21 -0.11 -13.30 -4.28
N LYS A 22 0.18 -12.98 -5.55
CA LYS A 22 -0.70 -13.23 -6.69
C LYS A 22 -0.59 -14.69 -7.12
N ASP A 23 -0.93 -15.56 -6.20
CA ASP A 23 -0.88 -17.00 -6.40
C ASP A 23 -1.99 -17.65 -5.57
N GLY A 24 -2.31 -18.91 -5.88
CA GLY A 24 -3.27 -19.71 -5.12
C GLY A 24 -2.72 -20.26 -3.81
N ILE A 25 -1.44 -20.04 -3.52
CA ILE A 25 -0.71 -20.63 -2.39
C ILE A 25 0.07 -19.54 -1.66
N ASP A 26 0.14 -19.65 -0.33
CA ASP A 26 0.96 -18.77 0.50
C ASP A 26 2.45 -18.88 0.10
N LEU A 27 3.13 -17.73 0.04
CA LEU A 27 4.52 -17.65 -0.38
C LEU A 27 5.41 -17.23 0.79
N HIS A 28 6.42 -18.03 1.09
CA HIS A 28 7.52 -17.63 1.97
C HIS A 28 8.67 -17.07 1.14
N ALA A 29 8.93 -15.77 1.26
CA ALA A 29 9.96 -15.09 0.46
C ALA A 29 10.75 -14.07 1.30
N GLY A 30 12.01 -13.84 0.90
CA GLY A 30 12.91 -12.89 1.56
C GLY A 30 12.66 -11.46 1.09
N ILE A 31 12.63 -10.52 2.04
CA ILE A 31 12.55 -9.07 1.76
C ILE A 31 13.94 -8.42 1.79
N GLU A 32 14.05 -7.16 1.36
CA GLU A 32 15.33 -6.44 1.26
C GLU A 32 16.04 -6.25 2.61
N SER A 33 15.32 -6.45 3.72
CA SER A 33 15.89 -6.46 5.06
C SER A 33 16.65 -7.76 5.38
N GLY A 34 16.62 -8.76 4.50
CA GLY A 34 17.16 -10.10 4.72
C GLY A 34 16.25 -11.02 5.53
N GLU A 35 15.07 -10.54 5.93
CA GLU A 35 14.09 -11.33 6.68
C GLU A 35 13.22 -12.17 5.75
N MET A 36 12.94 -13.41 6.16
CA MET A 36 11.97 -14.28 5.48
C MET A 36 10.57 -13.99 6.01
N VAL A 37 9.65 -13.82 5.08
CA VAL A 37 8.32 -13.29 5.34
C VAL A 37 7.26 -14.13 4.64
N LEU A 38 6.13 -14.34 5.31
CA LEU A 38 4.95 -14.98 4.72
C LEU A 38 4.06 -13.95 4.00
N PHE A 39 3.74 -14.24 2.75
CA PHE A 39 2.75 -13.55 1.93
C PHE A 39 1.54 -14.47 1.78
N THR A 40 0.35 -13.97 2.14
CA THR A 40 -0.88 -14.75 2.07
C THR A 40 -1.41 -14.81 0.64
N ALA A 41 -1.91 -15.95 0.21
CA ALA A 41 -2.53 -16.13 -1.10
C ALA A 41 -3.69 -15.14 -1.28
N GLY A 42 -3.67 -14.39 -2.37
CA GLY A 42 -4.73 -13.44 -2.70
C GLY A 42 -4.97 -13.38 -4.19
N GLN A 43 -6.24 -13.38 -4.60
CA GLN A 43 -6.58 -13.21 -6.01
C GLN A 43 -6.63 -11.74 -6.40
N PHE A 44 -5.48 -11.09 -6.60
CA PHE A 44 -5.46 -9.70 -7.02
C PHE A 44 -5.00 -9.51 -8.47
N ALA A 45 -5.61 -8.54 -9.14
CA ALA A 45 -5.18 -8.07 -10.43
C ALA A 45 -4.33 -6.81 -10.26
N PHE A 46 -3.18 -6.79 -10.91
CA PHE A 46 -2.33 -5.62 -11.02
C PHE A 46 -2.35 -5.11 -12.44
N GLN A 47 -2.46 -3.80 -12.58
CA GLN A 47 -2.19 -3.11 -13.82
C GLN A 47 -1.06 -2.12 -13.57
N LEU A 48 0.17 -2.51 -13.95
CA LEU A 48 1.28 -1.57 -13.94
C LEU A 48 1.01 -0.48 -15.00
N PRO A 49 1.16 0.80 -14.64
CA PRO A 49 1.00 1.88 -15.60
C PRO A 49 2.16 1.86 -16.61
N ASP A 50 1.87 2.17 -17.87
CA ASP A 50 2.89 2.27 -18.92
C ASP A 50 3.90 3.37 -18.61
N LYS A 51 5.20 3.06 -18.73
CA LYS A 51 6.35 3.96 -18.53
C LYS A 51 6.31 5.26 -19.36
N ALA A 52 5.38 5.41 -20.29
CA ALA A 52 5.36 6.50 -21.28
C ALA A 52 4.46 7.69 -20.90
N THR A 53 3.61 7.60 -19.87
CA THR A 53 2.63 8.66 -19.58
C THR A 53 3.12 9.60 -18.49
N LYS A 54 3.64 10.76 -18.92
CA LYS A 54 3.96 11.91 -18.06
C LYS A 54 2.76 12.29 -17.18
N GLY A 55 2.80 11.93 -15.90
CA GLY A 55 2.07 12.72 -14.89
C GLY A 55 1.62 11.97 -13.66
N GLN A 56 0.92 10.84 -13.80
CA GLN A 56 0.36 10.11 -12.66
C GLN A 56 0.29 8.63 -13.00
N GLU A 57 1.41 7.93 -12.86
CA GLU A 57 1.45 6.49 -12.95
C GLU A 57 0.74 5.89 -11.72
N ALA A 58 -0.46 5.35 -11.95
CA ALA A 58 -1.29 4.70 -10.95
C ALA A 58 -1.22 3.17 -11.10
N LEU A 59 -0.66 2.46 -10.12
CA LEU A 59 -0.88 1.03 -9.98
C LEU A 59 -2.28 0.83 -9.42
N THR A 60 -3.15 0.25 -10.25
CA THR A 60 -4.46 -0.19 -9.78
C THR A 60 -4.34 -1.63 -9.29
N VAL A 61 -4.74 -1.85 -8.05
CA VAL A 61 -4.82 -3.17 -7.43
C VAL A 61 -6.29 -3.47 -7.18
N ALA A 62 -6.82 -4.50 -7.83
CA ALA A 62 -8.15 -5.00 -7.54
C ALA A 62 -8.02 -6.31 -6.79
N ALA A 63 -8.55 -6.37 -5.56
CA ALA A 63 -8.57 -7.57 -4.73
C ALA A 63 -10.01 -7.94 -4.34
N PRO A 64 -10.36 -9.23 -4.27
CA PRO A 64 -11.64 -9.68 -3.76
C PRO A 64 -11.76 -9.32 -2.28
N ASN A 65 -12.95 -8.89 -1.88
CA ASN A 65 -13.23 -8.47 -0.52
C ASN A 65 -13.83 -9.60 0.34
N THR A 66 -13.39 -10.85 0.14
CA THR A 66 -14.04 -12.03 0.74
C THR A 66 -14.00 -12.01 2.27
N ASP A 67 -12.87 -11.63 2.86
CA ASP A 67 -12.69 -11.67 4.32
C ASP A 67 -12.99 -10.34 5.02
N LEU A 68 -13.35 -9.29 4.26
CA LEU A 68 -13.52 -7.91 4.75
C LEU A 68 -12.30 -7.31 5.50
N THR A 69 -11.21 -8.06 5.66
CA THR A 69 -9.99 -7.67 6.38
C THR A 69 -9.36 -6.45 5.74
N LEU A 70 -9.16 -6.50 4.42
CA LEU A 70 -8.60 -5.40 3.64
C LEU A 70 -9.48 -4.14 3.73
N ALA A 71 -10.79 -4.28 3.53
CA ALA A 71 -11.72 -3.14 3.62
C ALA A 71 -11.71 -2.49 5.01
N LYS A 72 -11.82 -3.28 6.08
CA LYS A 72 -11.75 -2.76 7.46
C LYS A 72 -10.42 -2.08 7.73
N SER A 73 -9.32 -2.66 7.29
CA SER A 73 -7.97 -2.12 7.50
C SER A 73 -7.74 -0.76 6.80
N ILE A 74 -8.35 -0.56 5.62
CA ILE A 74 -8.33 0.71 4.90
C ILE A 74 -9.22 1.73 5.60
N GLU A 75 -10.39 1.34 6.08
CA GLU A 75 -11.27 2.22 6.85
C GLU A 75 -10.64 2.67 8.17
N THR A 76 -9.94 1.79 8.88
CA THR A 76 -9.20 2.18 10.09
C THR A 76 -8.04 3.10 9.75
N ALA A 77 -7.31 2.86 8.66
CA ALA A 77 -6.26 3.77 8.20
C ALA A 77 -6.80 5.17 7.85
N LYS A 78 -7.97 5.26 7.21
CA LYS A 78 -8.64 6.54 6.90
C LYS A 78 -9.05 7.33 8.15
N ARG A 79 -9.38 6.65 9.25
CA ARG A 79 -9.80 7.29 10.51
C ARG A 79 -8.64 7.67 11.44
N HIS A 80 -7.40 7.34 11.07
CA HIS A 80 -6.23 7.61 11.91
C HIS A 80 -5.85 9.10 11.90
N GLU A 81 -5.63 9.66 13.09
CA GLU A 81 -5.03 10.98 13.28
C GLU A 81 -3.66 10.84 13.98
N PRO A 82 -2.57 11.39 13.42
CA PRO A 82 -2.47 12.18 12.19
C PRO A 82 -2.69 11.36 10.92
N VAL A 83 -3.13 12.02 9.84
CA VAL A 83 -3.31 11.40 8.52
C VAL A 83 -1.96 10.92 8.01
N ILE A 84 -1.73 9.61 8.05
CA ILE A 84 -0.53 8.95 7.52
C ILE A 84 -0.95 8.23 6.23
N PRO A 85 -0.24 8.43 5.11
CA PRO A 85 -0.55 7.73 3.89
C PRO A 85 -0.18 6.25 4.00
N VAL A 86 -1.05 5.37 3.49
CA VAL A 86 -0.73 3.94 3.35
C VAL A 86 0.31 3.77 2.24
N VAL A 87 1.40 3.06 2.54
CA VAL A 87 2.47 2.79 1.57
C VAL A 87 2.28 1.39 1.01
N SER A 88 2.26 1.29 -0.31
CA SER A 88 2.14 0.03 -1.05
C SER A 88 3.48 -0.31 -1.68
N ILE A 89 4.02 -1.49 -1.40
CA ILE A 89 5.30 -1.97 -1.92
C ILE A 89 5.04 -3.18 -2.79
N TYR A 90 5.36 -3.07 -4.07
CA TYR A 90 5.25 -4.13 -5.04
C TYR A 90 6.62 -4.78 -5.29
N ARG A 91 6.64 -6.11 -5.35
CA ARG A 91 7.83 -6.92 -5.61
C ARG A 91 7.51 -8.03 -6.60
N GLU A 92 8.55 -8.48 -7.29
CA GLU A 92 8.51 -9.63 -8.18
C GLU A 92 9.59 -10.61 -7.73
N TYR A 93 9.22 -11.88 -7.62
CA TYR A 93 10.12 -12.99 -7.34
C TYR A 93 10.18 -13.91 -8.56
N ASP A 94 11.30 -14.58 -8.74
CA ASP A 94 11.35 -15.73 -9.61
C ASP A 94 10.93 -16.97 -8.83
N THR A 95 10.26 -17.92 -9.47
CA THR A 95 9.90 -19.19 -8.84
C THR A 95 11.13 -19.99 -8.39
N ASP A 96 12.26 -19.77 -9.06
CA ASP A 96 13.50 -20.53 -8.83
C ASP A 96 14.32 -19.96 -7.66
N ASP A 97 14.15 -18.68 -7.33
CA ASP A 97 14.82 -18.02 -6.22
C ASP A 97 13.86 -17.07 -5.48
N LEU A 98 13.42 -17.53 -4.31
CA LEU A 98 12.56 -16.79 -3.38
C LEU A 98 13.34 -16.08 -2.27
N SER A 99 14.67 -16.22 -2.25
CA SER A 99 15.50 -15.61 -1.22
C SER A 99 15.56 -14.10 -1.34
N GLN A 100 15.43 -13.57 -2.56
CA GLN A 100 15.49 -12.14 -2.85
C GLN A 100 14.53 -11.74 -3.98
N PRO A 101 14.01 -10.51 -3.95
CA PRO A 101 13.20 -10.00 -5.05
C PRO A 101 14.05 -9.86 -6.32
N ARG A 102 13.51 -10.33 -7.44
CA ARG A 102 14.16 -10.29 -8.75
C ARG A 102 14.46 -8.86 -9.22
N ASN A 103 13.52 -7.96 -8.95
CA ASN A 103 13.59 -6.56 -9.35
C ASN A 103 13.58 -5.64 -8.13
N LYS A 104 14.08 -4.40 -8.31
CA LYS A 104 14.01 -3.37 -7.28
C LYS A 104 12.55 -3.11 -6.90
N ARG A 105 12.24 -3.10 -5.60
CA ARG A 105 10.89 -2.80 -5.10
C ARG A 105 10.34 -1.50 -5.67
N ILE A 106 9.07 -1.56 -6.05
CA ILE A 106 8.28 -0.42 -6.48
C ILE A 106 7.52 0.08 -5.25
N ARG A 107 7.85 1.29 -4.79
CA ARG A 107 7.20 1.91 -3.63
C ARG A 107 6.21 2.97 -4.11
N LEU A 108 4.95 2.79 -3.76
CA LEU A 108 3.82 3.64 -4.14
C LEU A 108 3.08 4.11 -2.89
N THR A 109 2.35 5.21 -3.03
CA THR A 109 1.46 5.75 -2.01
C THR A 109 0.02 5.55 -2.43
N MET A 110 -0.83 5.03 -1.54
CA MET A 110 -2.25 4.87 -1.83
C MET A 110 -2.92 6.25 -1.88
N THR A 111 -3.51 6.59 -3.04
CA THR A 111 -4.20 7.86 -3.26
C THR A 111 -5.71 7.72 -3.05
N SER A 112 -6.29 6.61 -3.53
CA SER A 112 -7.72 6.36 -3.37
C SER A 112 -8.00 4.87 -3.18
N ALA A 113 -9.09 4.60 -2.47
CA ALA A 113 -9.59 3.26 -2.24
C ALA A 113 -11.11 3.26 -2.45
N LYS A 114 -11.56 2.48 -3.43
CA LYS A 114 -12.96 2.23 -3.74
C LYS A 114 -13.31 0.82 -3.26
N ILE A 115 -14.16 0.74 -2.25
CA ILE A 115 -14.63 -0.53 -1.69
C ILE A 115 -16.04 -0.78 -2.24
N THR A 116 -16.25 -1.94 -2.83
CA THR A 116 -17.55 -2.47 -3.24
C THR A 116 -17.79 -3.78 -2.48
N THR A 117 -19.04 -4.25 -2.40
CA THR A 117 -19.41 -5.46 -1.64
C THR A 117 -18.53 -6.67 -1.95
N MET A 118 -18.12 -6.84 -3.22
CA MET A 118 -17.33 -7.98 -3.66
C MET A 118 -15.85 -7.67 -3.93
N THR A 119 -15.50 -6.41 -4.18
CA THR A 119 -14.18 -6.02 -4.69
C THR A 119 -13.67 -4.75 -4.03
N VAL A 120 -12.40 -4.76 -3.64
CA VAL A 120 -11.66 -3.57 -3.21
C VAL A 120 -10.72 -3.16 -4.34
N THR A 121 -10.88 -1.94 -4.84
CA THR A 121 -10.01 -1.34 -5.84
C THR A 121 -9.18 -0.23 -5.19
N LEU A 122 -7.86 -0.38 -5.24
CA LEU A 122 -6.89 0.55 -4.68
C LEU A 122 -6.09 1.19 -5.81
N THR A 123 -5.99 2.51 -5.76
CA THR A 123 -5.20 3.29 -6.72
C THR A 123 -3.97 3.84 -6.01
N ASN A 124 -2.78 3.38 -6.41
CA ASN A 124 -1.51 3.76 -5.81
C ASN A 124 -0.65 4.55 -6.78
N THR A 125 -0.11 5.69 -6.34
CA THR A 125 0.70 6.60 -7.17
C THR A 125 2.12 6.70 -6.63
N TRP A 126 3.13 6.86 -7.50
CA TRP A 126 4.53 7.03 -7.08
C TRP A 126 4.77 8.23 -6.16
N LYS A 127 4.06 9.34 -6.42
CA LYS A 127 4.23 10.57 -5.66
C LYS A 127 2.91 11.33 -5.66
N ASP A 128 2.21 11.27 -4.54
CA ASP A 128 1.02 12.08 -4.34
C ASP A 128 1.43 13.52 -3.97
N LEU A 129 1.80 14.29 -4.98
CA LEU A 129 2.11 15.72 -4.84
C LEU A 129 0.83 16.57 -4.77
N THR A 130 -0.26 16.09 -5.35
CA THR A 130 -1.51 16.85 -5.52
C THR A 130 -2.36 16.85 -4.24
N ASN A 131 -2.44 15.73 -3.52
CA ASN A 131 -3.17 15.66 -2.24
C ASN A 131 -2.29 16.00 -1.03
N ARG A 132 -1.02 16.36 -1.24
CA ARG A 132 -0.15 16.76 -0.14
C ARG A 132 -0.60 18.13 0.38
N ARG A 133 -1.02 18.18 1.65
CA ARG A 133 -1.30 19.46 2.33
C ARG A 133 -0.10 20.39 2.19
N PHE A 134 -0.36 21.63 1.77
CA PHE A 134 0.67 22.66 1.57
C PHE A 134 1.53 22.85 2.83
N MET A 135 0.90 22.86 4.01
CA MET A 135 1.59 22.90 5.30
C MET A 135 1.77 21.51 5.88
N ARG A 136 3.01 21.12 6.15
CA ARG A 136 3.36 19.82 6.75
C ARG A 136 3.02 19.72 8.24
N ARG A 137 2.97 20.85 8.96
CA ARG A 137 2.56 20.93 10.36
C ARG A 137 1.48 21.99 10.48
N LEU A 138 0.32 21.61 10.99
CA LEU A 138 -0.74 22.57 11.30
C LEU A 138 -0.43 23.22 12.64
N TYR A 139 -0.42 24.54 12.64
CA TYR A 139 -0.41 25.32 13.85
C TYR A 139 -1.84 25.31 14.42
N THR A 140 -2.05 24.52 15.46
CA THR A 140 -3.30 24.50 16.23
C THR A 140 -3.09 25.23 17.55
N THR A 141 -4.15 25.77 18.15
CA THR A 141 -4.11 26.40 19.48
C THR A 141 -3.59 25.46 20.58
N LYS A 142 -3.65 24.14 20.38
CA LYS A 142 -3.02 23.13 21.24
C LYS A 142 -1.49 23.11 21.14
N THR A 143 -0.95 23.30 19.94
CA THR A 143 0.50 23.26 19.69
C THR A 143 1.17 24.63 19.84
N HIS A 144 0.44 25.70 19.54
CA HIS A 144 0.91 27.08 19.55
C HIS A 144 -0.18 27.93 20.21
N PRO A 145 -0.20 28.01 21.56
CA PRO A 145 -1.27 28.67 22.30
C PRO A 145 -1.41 30.17 22.01
N GLY A 146 -0.34 30.81 21.49
CA GLY A 146 -0.37 32.21 21.02
C GLY A 146 -1.39 32.48 19.90
N LEU A 147 -1.79 31.46 19.13
CA LEU A 147 -2.86 31.58 18.13
C LEU A 147 -4.25 31.86 18.73
N LYS A 148 -4.45 31.70 20.04
CA LYS A 148 -5.72 32.05 20.69
C LYS A 148 -5.95 33.56 20.77
N TYR A 149 -4.88 34.36 20.66
CA TYR A 149 -4.89 35.80 20.88
C TYR A 149 -4.62 36.61 19.59
N LEU A 150 -4.56 35.94 18.44
CA LEU A 150 -4.60 36.51 17.09
C LEU A 150 -6.04 36.50 16.57
#